data_AF-A0A7K1SHW9-F1
#
_entry.id   AF-A0A7K1SHW9-F1
#
_cell.length_a   1.000
_cell.length_b   1.000
_cell.length_c   1.000
_cell.angle_alpha   90.00
_cell.angle_beta   90.00
_cell.angle_gamma   90.00
#
_symmetry.space_group_name_H-M   'P 1'
#
loop_
_entity.id
_entity.type
_entity.pdbx_description
1 polymer ?
#
loop_
_entity_poly.entity_id
_entity_poly.type
_entity_poly.pdbx_seq_one_letter_code
_entity_poly.pdbx_strand_id
1 'polypeptide(L)'
;MQPKNKPVKRRKYDATFKADVLKMIANGQSVAYIAQALGISEALIYKWKQRNKGEEKYHLLNPASDTQLLLQRISQLEAEREI
;
A
#
# COMPACT_ATOMS: atom_id res chain seq x y z
N MET A 1 40.62 2.76 14.38
CA MET A 1 39.56 3.78 14.23
C MET A 1 38.34 3.10 13.62
N GLN A 2 37.20 3.07 14.30
CA GLN A 2 35.97 2.46 13.78
C GLN A 2 35.09 3.52 13.09
N PRO A 3 34.56 3.29 11.88
CA PRO A 3 33.69 4.25 11.23
C PRO A 3 32.34 4.30 11.94
N LYS A 4 31.98 5.48 12.45
CA LYS A 4 30.68 5.76 13.08
C LYS A 4 29.57 5.62 12.02
N ASN A 5 28.78 4.55 12.13
CA ASN A 5 27.64 4.27 11.26
C ASN A 5 26.53 5.32 11.52
N LYS A 6 26.36 6.28 10.62
CA LYS A 6 25.30 7.30 10.73
C LYS A 6 23.94 6.63 10.48
N PRO A 7 22.89 6.91 11.27
CA PRO A 7 21.59 6.28 11.08
C PRO A 7 21.00 6.71 9.73
N VAL A 8 20.85 5.75 8.82
CA VAL A 8 20.23 5.98 7.50
C VAL A 8 18.77 6.35 7.73
N LYS A 9 18.41 7.60 7.38
CA LYS A 9 17.04 8.11 7.43
C LYS A 9 16.18 7.23 6.51
N ARG A 10 15.31 6.40 7.10
CA ARG A 10 14.47 5.47 6.31
C ARG A 10 13.53 6.29 5.43
N ARG A 11 13.69 6.17 4.11
CA ARG A 11 12.72 6.72 3.14
C ARG A 11 11.35 6.11 3.44
N LYS A 12 10.38 6.96 3.74
CA LYS A 12 8.97 6.57 3.82
C LYS A 12 8.39 6.69 2.42
N TYR A 13 7.68 5.65 2.00
CA TYR A 13 6.91 5.66 0.76
C TYR A 13 5.44 5.84 1.13
N ASP A 14 4.76 6.72 0.40
CA ASP A 14 3.34 6.99 0.59
C ASP A 14 2.49 5.79 0.21
N ALA A 15 1.27 5.74 0.74
CA ALA A 15 0.34 4.64 0.50
C ALA A 15 -0.03 4.51 -0.98
N THR A 16 -0.22 5.64 -1.67
CA THR A 16 -0.49 5.72 -3.11
C THR A 16 0.63 5.07 -3.93
N PHE A 17 1.88 5.42 -3.63
CA PHE A 17 3.05 4.85 -4.31
C PHE A 17 3.14 3.34 -4.15
N LYS A 18 2.89 2.82 -2.94
CA LYS A 18 2.89 1.36 -2.72
C LYS A 18 1.78 0.66 -3.50
N ALA A 19 0.59 1.26 -3.57
CA ALA A 19 -0.53 0.72 -4.32
C ALA A 19 -0.21 0.65 -5.81
N ASP A 20 0.39 1.69 -6.38
CA ASP A 20 0.75 1.71 -7.80
C ASP A 20 1.83 0.67 -8.14
N VAL A 21 2.84 0.51 -7.27
CA VAL A 21 3.84 -0.58 -7.41
C VAL A 21 3.18 -1.95 -7.38
N LEU A 22 2.21 -2.18 -6.50
CA LEU A 22 1.49 -3.46 -6.44
C LEU A 22 0.59 -3.67 -7.66
N LYS A 23 -0.03 -2.61 -8.21
CA LYS A 23 -0.79 -2.67 -9.47
C LYS A 23 0.10 -3.05 -10.65
N MET A 24 1.30 -2.48 -10.76
CA MET A 24 2.26 -2.85 -11.81
C MET A 24 2.60 -4.34 -11.79
N ILE A 25 2.75 -4.91 -10.58
CA ILE A 25 2.98 -6.36 -10.41
C ILE A 25 1.75 -7.16 -10.80
N ALA A 26 0.55 -6.70 -10.43
CA ALA A 26 -0.71 -7.35 -10.83
C ALA A 26 -0.92 -7.33 -12.35
N ASN A 27 -0.43 -6.28 -13.03
CA ASN A 27 -0.43 -6.15 -14.48
C ASN A 27 0.64 -7.04 -15.17
N GLY A 28 1.40 -7.83 -14.42
CA GLY A 28 2.36 -8.81 -14.94
C GLY A 28 3.80 -8.31 -15.04
N GLN A 29 4.12 -7.10 -14.57
CA GLN A 29 5.51 -6.63 -14.53
C GLN A 29 6.31 -7.35 -13.43
N SER A 30 7.57 -7.66 -13.72
CA SER A 30 8.43 -8.36 -12.76
C SER A 30 8.87 -7.43 -11.62
N VAL A 31 8.97 -8.01 -10.41
CA VAL A 31 9.40 -7.27 -9.21
C VAL A 31 10.80 -6.68 -9.39
N ALA A 32 11.71 -7.43 -10.01
CA ALA A 32 13.07 -6.99 -10.30
C ALA A 32 13.11 -5.78 -11.24
N TYR A 33 12.29 -5.79 -12.30
CA TYR A 33 12.19 -4.66 -13.23
C TYR A 33 11.67 -3.40 -12.53
N ILE A 34 10.60 -3.52 -11.74
CA ILE A 34 10.01 -2.38 -11.01
C ILE A 34 10.99 -1.83 -9.97
N ALA A 35 11.70 -2.72 -9.26
CA ALA A 35 12.72 -2.34 -8.29
C ALA A 35 13.84 -1.52 -8.93
N GLN A 36 14.33 -1.96 -10.10
CA GLN A 36 15.37 -1.26 -10.84
C GLN A 36 14.87 0.06 -11.41
N ALA A 37 13.67 0.08 -12.02
CA ALA A 37 13.08 1.27 -12.65
C ALA A 37 12.78 2.39 -11.63
N LEU A 38 12.32 2.03 -10.42
CA LEU A 38 11.94 2.98 -9.38
C LEU A 38 13.05 3.20 -8.33
N GLY A 39 14.17 2.49 -8.43
CA GLY A 39 15.28 2.59 -7.47
C GLY A 39 14.89 2.16 -6.04
N ILE A 40 13.98 1.19 -5.92
CA ILE A 40 13.50 0.63 -4.65
C ILE A 40 13.99 -0.81 -4.49
N SER A 41 14.12 -1.29 -3.24
CA SER A 41 14.59 -2.66 -3.03
C SER A 41 13.49 -3.69 -3.27
N GLU A 42 13.81 -4.79 -3.95
CA GLU A 42 12.89 -5.91 -4.18
C GLU A 42 12.34 -6.47 -2.87
N ALA A 43 13.19 -6.60 -1.84
CA ALA A 43 12.79 -7.05 -0.52
C ALA A 43 11.70 -6.17 0.12
N LEU A 44 11.68 -4.88 -0.19
CA LEU A 44 10.65 -3.97 0.29
C LEU A 44 9.32 -4.18 -0.45
N ILE A 45 9.38 -4.41 -1.77
CA ILE A 45 8.21 -4.75 -2.58
C ILE A 45 7.57 -6.06 -2.09
N TYR A 46 8.37 -7.10 -1.83
CA TYR A 46 7.87 -8.37 -1.29
C TYR A 46 7.18 -8.19 0.08
N LYS A 47 7.71 -7.31 0.96
CA LYS A 47 7.05 -6.96 2.23
C LYS A 47 5.71 -6.25 2.03
N TRP A 48 5.59 -5.38 1.03
CA TRP A 48 4.32 -4.74 0.71
C TRP A 48 3.29 -5.74 0.19
N LYS A 49 3.72 -6.66 -0.68
CA LYS A 49 2.87 -7.75 -1.19
C LYS A 49 2.37 -8.66 -0.06
N GLN A 50 3.24 -8.99 0.90
CA GLN A 50 2.88 -9.80 2.06
C GLN A 50 1.88 -9.08 2.98
N ARG A 51 2.11 -7.78 3.25
CA ARG A 51 1.18 -6.96 4.04
C ARG A 51 -0.17 -6.81 3.36
N ASN A 52 -0.21 -6.54 2.06
CA ASN A 52 -1.46 -6.47 1.32
C ASN A 52 -2.22 -7.80 1.36
N LYS A 53 -1.56 -8.95 1.19
CA LYS A 53 -2.22 -10.26 1.35
C LYS A 53 -2.71 -10.52 2.77
N GLY A 54 -2.00 -10.02 3.78
CA GLY A 54 -2.40 -10.09 5.17
C GLY A 54 -3.63 -9.22 5.46
N GLU A 55 -3.63 -7.98 4.96
CA GLU A 55 -4.76 -7.07 5.06
C GLU A 55 -5.97 -7.56 4.27
N GLU A 56 -5.79 -8.09 3.06
CA GLU A 56 -6.86 -8.70 2.27
C GLU A 56 -7.49 -9.87 3.04
N LYS A 57 -6.66 -10.73 3.66
CA LYS A 57 -7.18 -11.78 4.55
C LYS A 57 -7.91 -11.21 5.76
N TYR A 58 -7.38 -10.20 6.44
CA TYR A 58 -8.03 -9.55 7.58
C TYR A 58 -9.33 -8.84 7.19
N HIS A 59 -9.38 -8.22 6.02
CA HIS A 59 -10.55 -7.52 5.46
C HIS A 59 -11.63 -8.50 4.99
N LEU A 60 -11.24 -9.66 4.44
CA LEU A 60 -12.14 -10.78 4.13
C LEU A 60 -12.67 -11.48 5.39
N LEU A 61 -11.92 -11.46 6.50
CA LEU A 61 -12.34 -11.99 7.79
C LEU A 61 -13.23 -10.99 8.57
N ASN A 62 -13.11 -9.69 8.28
CA ASN A 62 -13.86 -8.59 8.92
C ASN A 62 -14.55 -7.64 7.90
N PRO A 63 -15.35 -8.14 6.93
CA PRO A 63 -15.94 -7.30 5.86
C PRO A 63 -17.02 -6.32 6.36
N ALA A 64 -17.54 -6.53 7.57
CA ALA A 64 -18.63 -5.73 8.14
C ALA A 64 -18.20 -4.31 8.56
N SER A 65 -16.95 -4.11 9.00
CA SER A 65 -16.48 -2.80 9.49
C SER A 65 -16.29 -1.79 8.36
N ASP A 66 -15.75 -2.24 7.24
CA ASP A 66 -15.42 -1.34 6.13
C ASP A 66 -16.62 -1.06 5.22
N THR A 67 -17.52 -2.03 5.03
CA THR A 67 -18.77 -1.82 4.27
C THR A 67 -19.70 -0.84 4.98
N GLN A 68 -19.85 -0.94 6.31
CA GLN A 68 -20.68 -0.01 7.09
C GLN A 68 -20.12 1.42 7.06
N LEU A 69 -18.79 1.57 7.17
CA LEU A 69 -18.14 2.89 7.14
C LEU A 69 -18.20 3.54 5.75
N LEU A 70 -18.07 2.74 4.68
CA LEU A 70 -18.22 3.20 3.30
C LEU A 70 -19.66 3.62 2.98
N LEU A 71 -20.66 2.84 3.41
CA LEU A 71 -22.07 3.19 3.23
C LEU A 71 -22.45 4.47 3.99
N GLN A 72 -21.94 4.63 5.22
CA GLN A 72 -22.14 5.86 6.00
C GLN A 72 -21.51 7.07 5.31
N ARG A 73 -20.35 6.89 4.68
CA ARG A 73 -19.69 7.96 3.93
C ARG A 73 -20.41 8.31 2.63
N ILE A 74 -20.93 7.33 1.91
CA ILE A 74 -21.77 7.55 0.71
C ILE A 74 -23.03 8.32 1.09
N SER A 75 -23.72 7.90 2.15
CA SER A 75 -24.91 8.57 2.65
C SER A 75 -24.66 10.04 3.03
N GLN A 76 -23.53 10.35 3.67
CA GLN A 76 -23.13 11.74 3.93
C GLN A 76 -22.93 12.55 2.64
N LEU A 77 -22.28 11.97 1.63
CA LEU A 77 -21.99 12.66 0.37
C LEU A 77 -23.23 12.86 -0.50
N GLU A 78 -24.21 11.94 -0.43
CA GLU A 78 -25.50 12.10 -1.09
C GLU A 78 -26.32 13.22 -0.44
N ALA A 79 -26.34 13.30 0.89
CA ALA A 79 -27.04 14.36 1.62
C ALA A 79 -26.44 15.78 1.37
N GLU A 80 -25.15 15.86 1.07
CA GLU A 80 -24.49 17.13 0.69
C GLU A 80 -24.81 17.59 -0.74
N ARG A 81 -25.35 16.71 -1.60
CA ARG A 81 -25.65 16.98 -3.02
C ARG A 81 -27.12 17.34 -3.30
N GLU A 82 -28.02 17.14 -2.34
CA GLU A 82 -29.45 17.46 -2.44
C GLU A 82 -29.82 18.88 -1.94
N ILE A 83 -28.83 19.73 -1.62
CA ILE A 83 -29.00 21.15 -1.25
C ILE A 83 -28.58 22.07 -2.40
#